data_AF-A0AAE0BL71-F1
#
_entry.id   AF-A0AAE0BL71-F1
#
_cell.length_a   1.000
_cell.length_b   1.000
_cell.length_c   1.000
_cell.angle_alpha   90.00
_cell.angle_beta   90.00
_cell.angle_gamma   90.00
#
_symmetry.space_group_name_H-M   'P 1'
#
loop_
_entity.id
_entity.type
_entity.pdbx_description
1 polymer ?
#
loop_
_entity_poly.entity_id
_entity_poly.type
_entity_poly.pdbx_seq_one_letter_code
_entity_poly.pdbx_strand_id
1 'polypeptide(L)'
;MRLATASAVDHDESVACVSMKKALHELIVETRAAARPSRVRGPELKLDAHVRKMSRVTAISRSKGDVYVKELLRYLDSFGMDRTASQREFHTAFLSATLPHIYGSAEFERNRTRILREHNLQKPRHEVLVVTPRRWGKTTSVAMFVAALVLSTADMWVSIFSTGQRASSSLLEAIYKMVCATPNGSQRVLRRNQEQLYLNGDGPDDTRRVYSYPSSVQGVPPTLMRITTSAYTVSAPALRSIVCRRLSS
;
A
#
# COMPACT_ATOMS: atom_id res chain seq x y z
N MET A 1 -33.54 2.10 50.58
CA MET A 1 -34.26 0.94 50.02
C MET A 1 -33.27 0.16 49.14
N ARG A 2 -33.30 -1.17 49.25
CA ARG A 2 -32.25 -2.15 48.90
C ARG A 2 -32.07 -2.41 47.38
N LEU A 3 -30.80 -2.65 47.00
CA LEU A 3 -30.18 -3.66 46.10
C LEU A 3 -30.92 -4.28 44.88
N ALA A 4 -30.20 -4.36 43.73
CA ALA A 4 -29.84 -5.56 42.92
C ALA A 4 -29.43 -5.14 41.47
N THR A 5 -28.17 -5.18 41.03
CA THR A 5 -27.39 -6.26 40.35
C THR A 5 -28.02 -6.89 39.10
N ALA A 6 -27.35 -6.80 37.93
CA ALA A 6 -26.69 -7.93 37.23
C ALA A 6 -26.32 -7.62 35.75
N SER A 7 -25.16 -8.15 35.38
CA SER A 7 -24.49 -8.26 34.08
C SER A 7 -25.11 -9.30 33.13
N ALA A 8 -24.66 -9.24 31.85
CA ALA A 8 -24.35 -10.37 30.95
C ALA A 8 -25.14 -10.41 29.63
N VAL A 9 -24.51 -10.01 28.51
CA VAL A 9 -24.75 -10.58 27.17
C VAL A 9 -23.45 -10.45 26.36
N ASP A 10 -22.60 -11.46 26.45
CA ASP A 10 -21.49 -11.71 25.51
C ASP A 10 -21.03 -13.12 25.83
N HIS A 11 -21.61 -14.17 25.22
CA HIS A 11 -21.05 -15.55 25.29
C HIS A 11 -21.71 -16.58 24.34
N ASP A 12 -22.25 -16.22 23.17
CA ASP A 12 -22.92 -17.21 22.29
C ASP A 12 -22.38 -17.35 20.85
N GLU A 13 -21.49 -16.46 20.37
CA GLU A 13 -20.94 -16.60 19.01
C GLU A 13 -19.73 -17.55 18.89
N SER A 14 -19.12 -17.98 20.00
CA SER A 14 -17.88 -18.78 19.97
C SER A 14 -18.12 -20.28 19.75
N VAL A 15 -19.28 -20.81 20.16
CA VAL A 15 -19.57 -22.25 20.14
C VAL A 15 -19.91 -22.75 18.73
N ALA A 16 -20.62 -21.93 17.94
CA ALA A 16 -20.99 -22.27 16.56
C ALA A 16 -19.77 -22.37 15.62
N CYS A 17 -18.74 -21.54 15.82
CA CYS A 17 -17.53 -21.54 15.00
C CYS A 17 -16.63 -22.76 15.27
N VAL A 18 -16.61 -23.26 16.51
CA VAL A 18 -15.84 -24.45 16.90
C VAL A 18 -16.50 -25.73 16.35
N SER A 19 -17.83 -25.80 16.37
CA SER A 19 -18.58 -26.95 15.85
C SER A 19 -18.40 -27.15 14.34
N MET A 20 -18.42 -26.06 13.56
CA MET A 20 -18.18 -26.12 12.10
C MET A 20 -16.75 -26.54 11.74
N LYS A 21 -15.74 -26.11 12.49
CA LYS A 21 -14.34 -26.51 12.24
C LYS A 21 -14.10 -28.00 12.51
N LYS A 22 -14.79 -28.55 13.51
CA LYS A 22 -14.70 -29.98 13.85
C LYS A 22 -15.35 -30.85 12.78
N ALA A 23 -16.54 -30.47 12.30
CA ALA A 23 -17.23 -31.15 11.20
C ALA A 23 -16.44 -31.12 9.88
N LEU A 24 -15.78 -29.99 9.56
CA LEU A 24 -14.95 -29.88 8.36
C LEU A 24 -13.71 -30.78 8.42
N HIS A 25 -13.12 -30.94 9.60
CA HIS A 25 -11.94 -31.78 9.80
C HIS A 25 -12.28 -33.28 9.70
N GLU A 26 -13.42 -33.70 10.24
CA GLU A 26 -13.89 -35.09 10.14
C GLU A 26 -14.18 -35.49 8.68
N LEU A 27 -14.79 -34.60 7.90
CA LEU A 27 -15.07 -34.85 6.48
C LEU A 27 -13.78 -35.02 5.64
N ILE A 28 -12.73 -34.25 5.94
CA ILE A 28 -11.42 -34.33 5.26
C ILE A 28 -10.71 -35.65 5.58
N VAL A 29 -10.85 -36.15 6.82
CA VAL A 29 -10.24 -37.42 7.24
C VAL A 29 -10.95 -38.60 6.59
N GLU A 30 -12.27 -38.57 6.49
CA GLU A 30 -13.06 -39.65 5.88
C GLU A 30 -12.83 -39.74 4.36
N THR A 31 -12.67 -38.60 3.68
CA THR A 31 -12.32 -38.55 2.25
C THR A 31 -10.92 -39.12 1.98
N ARG A 32 -9.99 -39.02 2.94
CA ARG A 32 -8.63 -39.59 2.83
C ARG A 32 -8.59 -41.09 3.14
N ALA A 33 -9.50 -41.60 3.97
CA ALA A 33 -9.57 -43.03 4.28
C ALA A 33 -10.16 -43.88 3.14
N ALA A 34 -11.00 -43.28 2.27
CA ALA A 34 -11.62 -43.97 1.14
C ALA A 34 -10.69 -44.14 -0.09
N ALA A 35 -9.54 -43.47 -0.14
CA ALA A 35 -8.61 -43.53 -1.26
C ALA A 35 -7.64 -44.72 -1.13
N ARG A 36 -8.11 -45.95 -1.41
CA ARG A 36 -7.22 -47.09 -1.66
C ARG A 36 -6.52 -46.89 -3.01
N PRO A 37 -5.18 -46.90 -3.09
CA PRO A 37 -4.50 -46.88 -4.38
C PRO A 37 -4.60 -48.26 -5.03
N SER A 38 -5.44 -48.39 -6.06
CA SER A 38 -5.40 -49.52 -6.98
C SER A 38 -4.08 -49.46 -7.78
N ARG A 39 -3.21 -50.43 -7.54
CA ARG A 39 -1.88 -50.56 -8.14
C ARG A 39 -2.00 -50.91 -9.63
N VAL A 40 -2.19 -49.91 -10.49
CA VAL A 40 -2.07 -50.05 -11.95
C VAL A 40 -0.62 -49.75 -12.34
N ARG A 41 0.13 -50.79 -12.74
CA ARG A 41 1.47 -50.62 -13.32
C ARG A 41 1.33 -50.09 -14.75
N GLY A 42 1.56 -48.78 -14.92
CA GLY A 42 1.67 -48.07 -16.20
C GLY A 42 2.87 -47.10 -16.19
N PRO A 43 3.27 -46.51 -17.33
CA PRO A 43 4.60 -45.92 -17.51
C PRO A 43 4.76 -44.61 -16.73
N GLU A 44 5.32 -44.71 -15.52
CA GLU A 44 5.43 -43.66 -14.50
C GLU A 44 6.51 -42.59 -14.80
N LEU A 45 7.31 -42.75 -15.86
CA LEU A 45 8.51 -41.93 -16.09
C LEU A 45 8.30 -40.62 -16.88
N LYS A 46 7.12 -40.35 -17.44
CA LYS A 46 6.86 -39.14 -18.26
C LYS A 46 6.05 -38.05 -17.55
N LEU A 47 5.29 -38.41 -16.51
CA LEU A 47 4.41 -37.46 -15.81
C LEU A 47 5.22 -36.52 -14.91
N ASP A 48 6.25 -37.03 -14.23
CA ASP A 48 7.08 -36.26 -13.32
C ASP A 48 7.93 -35.19 -14.01
N ALA A 49 8.38 -35.46 -15.23
CA ALA A 49 9.14 -34.48 -16.02
C ALA A 49 8.23 -33.31 -16.46
N HIS A 50 6.98 -33.58 -16.82
CA HIS A 50 6.01 -32.57 -17.24
C HIS A 50 5.50 -31.75 -16.05
N VAL A 51 5.23 -32.40 -14.92
CA VAL A 51 4.87 -31.75 -13.65
C VAL A 51 6.02 -30.90 -13.11
N ARG A 52 7.28 -31.38 -13.20
CA ARG A 52 8.47 -30.56 -12.87
C ARG A 52 8.66 -29.38 -13.82
N LYS A 53 8.42 -29.56 -15.12
CA LYS A 53 8.48 -28.48 -16.12
C LYS A 53 7.37 -27.44 -15.89
N MET A 54 6.15 -27.86 -15.48
CA MET A 54 5.05 -26.98 -15.07
C MET A 54 5.28 -26.29 -13.72
N SER A 55 5.95 -26.94 -12.77
CA SER A 55 6.31 -26.32 -11.48
C SER A 55 7.35 -25.20 -11.63
N ARG A 56 8.20 -25.27 -12.68
CA ARG A 56 9.07 -24.16 -13.08
C ARG A 56 8.31 -23.02 -13.80
N VAL A 57 7.16 -23.30 -14.40
CA VAL A 57 6.30 -22.30 -15.07
C VAL A 57 5.43 -21.51 -14.06
N THR A 58 5.33 -21.98 -12.81
CA THR A 58 4.48 -21.36 -11.77
C THR A 58 5.24 -20.63 -10.66
N ALA A 59 6.58 -20.60 -10.71
CA ALA A 59 7.35 -19.64 -9.93
C ALA A 59 7.22 -18.27 -10.59
N ILE A 60 6.11 -17.58 -10.32
CA ILE A 60 5.91 -16.18 -10.67
C ILE A 60 7.14 -15.42 -10.16
N SER A 61 7.97 -14.97 -11.09
CA SER A 61 9.20 -14.23 -10.81
C SER A 61 8.84 -12.99 -10.00
N ARG A 62 9.08 -13.04 -8.68
CA ARG A 62 8.94 -11.88 -7.80
C ARG A 62 9.91 -10.81 -8.25
N SER A 63 9.38 -9.66 -8.61
CA SER A 63 10.14 -8.54 -9.12
C SER A 63 10.51 -7.56 -8.00
N LYS A 64 11.39 -6.58 -8.28
CA LYS A 64 11.79 -5.58 -7.28
C LYS A 64 10.58 -4.75 -6.82
N GLY A 65 9.65 -4.47 -7.73
CA GLY A 65 8.40 -3.77 -7.39
C GLY A 65 7.56 -4.52 -6.37
N ASP A 66 7.48 -5.87 -6.42
CA ASP A 66 6.73 -6.65 -5.42
C ASP A 66 7.31 -6.49 -4.01
N VAL A 67 8.65 -6.41 -3.90
CA VAL A 67 9.34 -6.15 -2.63
C VAL A 67 8.99 -4.76 -2.11
N TYR A 68 9.03 -3.74 -2.98
CA TYR A 68 8.68 -2.38 -2.60
C TYR A 68 7.22 -2.23 -2.17
N VAL A 69 6.28 -2.87 -2.85
CA VAL A 69 4.86 -2.85 -2.43
C VAL A 69 4.70 -3.48 -1.05
N LYS A 70 5.36 -4.61 -0.79
CA LYS A 70 5.31 -5.27 0.52
C LYS A 70 5.90 -4.38 1.63
N GLU A 71 7.05 -3.76 1.37
CA GLU A 71 7.67 -2.83 2.32
C GLU A 71 6.83 -1.57 2.56
N LEU A 72 6.20 -1.02 1.52
CA LEU A 72 5.28 0.11 1.63
C LEU A 72 4.13 -0.21 2.59
N LEU A 73 3.50 -1.37 2.41
CA LEU A 73 2.41 -1.82 3.29
C LEU A 73 2.90 -2.01 4.73
N ARG A 74 4.11 -2.56 4.92
CA ARG A 74 4.74 -2.69 6.24
C ARG A 74 4.95 -1.33 6.91
N TYR A 75 5.46 -0.33 6.17
CA TYR A 75 5.66 1.02 6.70
C TYR A 75 4.36 1.71 7.09
N LEU A 76 3.30 1.51 6.30
CA LEU A 76 1.98 2.08 6.62
C LEU A 76 1.44 1.61 7.98
N ASP A 77 1.86 0.43 8.44
CA ASP A 77 1.50 -0.13 9.74
C ASP A 77 2.56 0.10 10.83
N SER A 78 3.71 0.69 10.49
CA SER A 78 4.83 0.86 11.43
C SER A 78 4.97 2.28 12.01
N PHE A 79 4.08 3.21 11.68
CA PHE A 79 4.16 4.61 12.16
C PHE A 79 3.59 4.84 13.57
N GLY A 80 3.19 3.77 14.27
CA GLY A 80 2.61 3.87 15.63
C GLY A 80 1.21 4.52 15.66
N MET A 81 0.50 4.53 14.53
CA MET A 81 -0.86 5.06 14.40
C MET A 81 -1.75 4.04 13.70
N ASP A 82 -2.94 3.80 14.26
CA ASP A 82 -3.92 2.95 13.63
C ASP A 82 -4.63 3.65 12.48
N ARG A 83 -4.64 3.00 11.31
CA ARG A 83 -5.32 3.50 10.11
C ARG A 83 -6.82 3.21 10.20
N THR A 84 -7.64 4.26 10.10
CA THR A 84 -9.11 4.10 10.01
C THR A 84 -9.51 3.41 8.70
N ALA A 85 -10.74 2.88 8.64
CA ALA A 85 -11.26 2.22 7.44
C ALA A 85 -11.13 3.10 6.18
N SER A 86 -11.56 4.37 6.25
CA SER A 86 -11.41 5.31 5.12
C SER A 86 -9.96 5.59 4.76
N GLN A 87 -9.04 5.64 5.73
CA GLN A 87 -7.62 5.84 5.43
C GLN A 87 -7.03 4.63 4.70
N ARG A 88 -7.45 3.41 5.06
CA ARG A 88 -7.07 2.19 4.33
C ARG A 88 -7.58 2.23 2.89
N GLU A 89 -8.82 2.67 2.67
CA GLU A 89 -9.37 2.88 1.31
C GLU A 89 -8.56 3.91 0.51
N PHE A 90 -8.21 5.05 1.12
CA PHE A 90 -7.36 6.05 0.47
C PHE A 90 -6.00 5.45 0.09
N HIS A 91 -5.36 4.72 1.00
CA HIS A 91 -4.07 4.09 0.73
C HIS A 91 -4.14 3.02 -0.36
N THR A 92 -5.22 2.23 -0.43
CA THR A 92 -5.45 1.27 -1.53
C THR A 92 -5.59 1.99 -2.86
N ALA A 93 -6.32 3.10 -2.91
CA ALA A 93 -6.45 3.92 -4.11
C ALA A 93 -5.11 4.56 -4.51
N PHE A 94 -4.38 5.13 -3.55
CA PHE A 94 -3.05 5.72 -3.78
C PHE A 94 -2.07 4.67 -4.30
N LEU A 95 -2.03 3.49 -3.66
CA LEU A 95 -1.18 2.37 -4.08
C LEU A 95 -1.47 2.01 -5.53
N SER A 96 -2.74 1.80 -5.87
CA SER A 96 -3.19 1.44 -7.22
C SER A 96 -2.70 2.42 -8.29
N ALA A 97 -2.67 3.72 -7.97
CA ALA A 97 -2.18 4.75 -8.89
C ALA A 97 -0.65 4.87 -8.92
N THR A 98 0.04 4.50 -7.83
CA THR A 98 1.51 4.51 -7.77
C THR A 98 2.18 3.27 -8.36
N LEU A 99 1.46 2.17 -8.64
CA LEU A 99 2.06 0.92 -9.12
C LEU A 99 3.03 1.11 -10.29
N PRO A 100 2.72 1.87 -11.36
CA PRO A 100 3.67 2.09 -12.46
C PRO A 100 4.98 2.75 -12.02
N HIS A 101 4.93 3.59 -10.98
CA HIS A 101 6.11 4.26 -10.43
C HIS A 101 6.89 3.36 -9.47
N ILE A 102 6.22 2.53 -8.69
CA ILE A 102 6.87 1.57 -7.77
C ILE A 102 7.65 0.52 -8.57
N TYR A 103 7.01 -0.10 -9.56
CA TYR A 103 7.64 -1.10 -10.41
C TYR A 103 8.60 -0.48 -11.43
N GLY A 104 8.32 0.74 -11.88
CA GLY A 104 9.02 1.37 -13.00
C GLY A 104 8.36 0.99 -14.34
N SER A 105 8.41 1.91 -15.31
CA SER A 105 7.64 1.80 -16.56
C SER A 105 7.84 0.47 -17.30
N ALA A 106 9.10 0.08 -17.52
CA ALA A 106 9.42 -1.15 -18.28
C ALA A 106 9.00 -2.44 -17.56
N GLU A 107 9.19 -2.51 -16.23
CA GLU A 107 8.84 -3.69 -15.43
C GLU A 107 7.33 -3.80 -15.25
N PHE A 108 6.66 -2.66 -15.06
CA PHE A 108 5.21 -2.59 -14.94
C PHE A 108 4.53 -3.07 -16.23
N GLU A 109 4.93 -2.56 -17.40
CA GLU A 109 4.31 -2.97 -18.67
C GLU A 109 4.57 -4.45 -18.98
N ARG A 110 5.78 -4.97 -18.70
CA ARG A 110 6.11 -6.39 -18.88
C ARG A 110 5.21 -7.31 -18.06
N ASN A 111 4.86 -6.89 -16.83
CA ASN A 111 4.11 -7.71 -15.87
C ASN A 111 2.69 -7.18 -15.63
N ARG A 112 2.18 -6.30 -16.49
CA ARG A 112 0.96 -5.51 -16.26
C ARG A 112 -0.23 -6.36 -15.91
N THR A 113 -0.51 -7.41 -16.69
CA THR A 113 -1.65 -8.31 -16.47
C THR A 113 -1.58 -8.99 -15.11
N ARG A 114 -0.38 -9.39 -14.66
CA ARG A 114 -0.17 -10.00 -13.34
C ARG A 114 -0.44 -8.99 -12.23
N ILE A 115 0.24 -7.84 -12.30
CA ILE A 115 0.17 -6.79 -11.27
C ILE A 115 -1.28 -6.32 -11.11
N LEU A 116 -1.98 -6.08 -12.22
CA LEU A 116 -3.38 -5.68 -12.18
C LEU A 116 -4.28 -6.74 -11.52
N ARG A 117 -4.08 -8.02 -11.84
CA ARG A 117 -4.84 -9.13 -11.24
C ARG A 117 -4.60 -9.23 -9.72
N GLU A 118 -3.36 -9.15 -9.28
CA GLU A 118 -3.01 -9.22 -7.85
C GLU A 118 -3.59 -8.06 -7.04
N HIS A 119 -3.72 -6.88 -7.65
CA HIS A 119 -4.31 -5.70 -7.04
C HIS A 119 -5.81 -5.51 -7.32
N ASN A 120 -6.49 -6.51 -7.91
CA ASN A 120 -7.90 -6.45 -8.29
C ASN A 120 -8.27 -5.24 -9.17
N LEU A 121 -7.39 -4.90 -10.12
CA LEU A 121 -7.57 -3.79 -11.05
C LEU A 121 -7.86 -4.32 -12.46
N GLN A 122 -8.81 -3.68 -13.16
CA GLN A 122 -9.10 -3.99 -14.56
C GLN A 122 -8.20 -3.22 -15.54
N LYS A 123 -7.74 -2.03 -15.12
CA LYS A 123 -6.87 -1.14 -15.89
C LYS A 123 -5.94 -0.36 -14.95
N PRO A 124 -4.76 0.09 -15.41
CA PRO A 124 -3.92 0.98 -14.61
C PRO A 124 -4.66 2.26 -14.29
N ARG A 125 -4.37 2.79 -13.11
CA ARG A 125 -4.81 4.11 -12.67
C ARG A 125 -3.57 4.99 -12.58
N HIS A 126 -3.71 6.25 -12.94
CA HIS A 126 -2.63 7.25 -12.84
C HIS A 126 -3.04 8.43 -11.95
N GLU A 127 -4.32 8.52 -11.60
CA GLU A 127 -4.89 9.63 -10.85
C GLU A 127 -5.87 9.11 -9.80
N VAL A 128 -5.91 9.80 -8.67
CA VAL A 128 -6.86 9.56 -7.59
C VAL A 128 -7.39 10.92 -7.13
N LEU A 129 -8.71 11.06 -7.11
CA LEU A 129 -9.39 12.22 -6.54
C LEU A 129 -10.12 11.77 -5.27
N VAL A 130 -9.71 12.33 -4.12
CA VAL A 130 -10.38 12.11 -2.83
C VAL A 130 -11.12 13.37 -2.44
N VAL A 131 -12.42 13.25 -2.28
CA VAL A 131 -13.30 14.34 -1.88
C VAL A 131 -14.05 13.94 -0.63
N THR A 132 -13.75 14.60 0.49
CA THR A 132 -14.38 14.30 1.78
C THR A 132 -14.56 15.56 2.64
N PRO A 133 -15.41 15.53 3.68
CA PRO A 133 -15.58 16.66 4.61
C PRO A 133 -14.27 17.10 5.31
N ARG A 134 -14.32 18.27 5.96
CA ARG A 134 -13.22 18.76 6.80
C ARG A 134 -12.94 17.77 7.94
N ARG A 135 -11.65 17.60 8.32
CA ARG A 135 -11.19 16.71 9.42
C ARG A 135 -11.39 15.20 9.19
N TRP A 136 -11.71 14.77 7.98
CA TRP A 136 -11.80 13.34 7.61
C TRP A 136 -10.45 12.59 7.53
N GLY A 137 -9.36 13.13 8.12
CA GLY A 137 -8.06 12.47 8.15
C GLY A 137 -7.26 12.44 6.84
N LYS A 138 -7.70 13.14 5.77
CA LYS A 138 -7.01 13.18 4.46
C LYS A 138 -5.52 13.53 4.55
N THR A 139 -5.19 14.59 5.28
CA THR A 139 -3.81 15.09 5.39
C THR A 139 -2.90 14.06 6.04
N THR A 140 -3.39 13.39 7.08
CA THR A 140 -2.65 12.31 7.75
C THR A 140 -2.46 11.12 6.82
N SER A 141 -3.48 10.70 6.08
CA SER A 141 -3.36 9.62 5.10
C SER A 141 -2.33 9.93 4.01
N VAL A 142 -2.36 11.15 3.49
CA VAL A 142 -1.36 11.60 2.52
C VAL A 142 0.04 11.55 3.11
N ALA A 143 0.22 12.07 4.34
CA ALA A 143 1.52 12.09 4.99
C ALA A 143 2.05 10.67 5.24
N MET A 144 1.21 9.76 5.75
CA MET A 144 1.56 8.35 5.98
C MET A 144 1.95 7.65 4.68
N PHE A 145 1.15 7.82 3.63
CA PHE A 145 1.41 7.18 2.35
C PHE A 145 2.68 7.69 1.69
N VAL A 146 2.90 9.01 1.67
CA VAL A 146 4.13 9.58 1.10
C VAL A 146 5.35 9.14 1.89
N ALA A 147 5.30 9.15 3.22
CA ALA A 147 6.39 8.66 4.07
C ALA A 147 6.69 7.18 3.79
N ALA A 148 5.67 6.33 3.73
CA ALA A 148 5.84 4.91 3.41
C ALA A 148 6.45 4.70 2.02
N LEU A 149 5.95 5.43 1.00
CA LEU A 149 6.40 5.33 -0.38
C LEU A 149 7.88 5.70 -0.53
N VAL A 150 8.32 6.80 0.08
CA VAL A 150 9.74 7.21 0.01
C VAL A 150 10.64 6.35 0.89
N LEU A 151 10.12 5.68 1.92
CA LEU A 151 10.90 4.73 2.71
C LEU A 151 11.00 3.35 2.04
N SER A 152 10.01 2.97 1.22
CA SER A 152 9.98 1.67 0.57
C SER A 152 10.67 1.63 -0.79
N THR A 153 10.62 2.72 -1.57
CA THR A 153 10.97 2.68 -3.00
C THR A 153 12.22 3.50 -3.29
N ALA A 154 13.22 2.87 -3.91
CA ALA A 154 14.46 3.51 -4.34
C ALA A 154 14.24 4.58 -5.42
N ASP A 155 15.04 5.65 -5.38
CA ASP A 155 15.08 6.76 -6.35
C ASP A 155 13.72 7.44 -6.55
N MET A 156 12.88 7.42 -5.51
CA MET A 156 11.54 7.98 -5.55
C MET A 156 11.58 9.50 -5.37
N TRP A 157 10.85 10.21 -6.23
CA TRP A 157 10.61 11.64 -6.13
C TRP A 157 9.10 11.90 -6.02
N VAL A 158 8.70 12.54 -4.92
CA VAL A 158 7.35 13.05 -4.70
C VAL A 158 7.35 14.58 -4.65
N SER A 159 6.41 15.21 -5.35
CA SER A 159 6.15 16.65 -5.34
C SER A 159 4.73 16.90 -4.85
N ILE A 160 4.56 17.73 -3.84
CA ILE A 160 3.28 18.01 -3.20
C ILE A 160 2.93 19.47 -3.47
N PHE A 161 1.75 19.70 -4.01
CA PHE A 161 1.20 21.03 -4.25
C PHE A 161 0.02 21.25 -3.31
N SER A 162 -0.04 22.40 -2.65
CA SER A 162 -1.19 22.77 -1.83
C SER A 162 -1.43 24.27 -1.82
N THR A 163 -2.68 24.65 -1.57
CA THR A 163 -3.08 26.06 -1.43
C THR A 163 -2.40 26.70 -0.21
N GLY A 164 -1.38 27.53 -0.46
CA GLY A 164 -0.71 28.37 0.54
C GLY A 164 0.43 27.70 1.32
N GLN A 165 1.41 28.51 1.72
CA GLN A 165 2.67 28.03 2.34
C GLN A 165 2.47 27.28 3.66
N ARG A 166 1.54 27.73 4.50
CA ARG A 166 1.27 27.06 5.78
C ARG A 166 0.78 25.63 5.59
N ALA A 167 -0.03 25.40 4.55
CA ALA A 167 -0.60 24.10 4.24
C ALA A 167 0.46 23.11 3.72
N SER A 168 1.38 23.58 2.85
CA SER A 168 2.48 22.78 2.29
C SER A 168 3.49 22.43 3.36
N SER A 169 4.02 23.43 4.08
CA SER A 169 5.03 23.20 5.12
C SER A 169 4.52 22.30 6.25
N SER A 170 3.25 22.45 6.66
CA SER A 170 2.66 21.58 7.69
C SER A 170 2.54 20.12 7.24
N LEU A 171 2.33 19.86 5.94
CA LEU A 171 2.27 18.49 5.42
C LEU A 171 3.67 17.88 5.30
N LEU A 172 4.65 18.66 4.83
CA LEU A 172 6.04 18.22 4.81
C LEU A 172 6.57 17.92 6.21
N GLU A 173 6.21 18.74 7.20
CA GLU A 173 6.48 18.51 8.62
C GLU A 173 5.90 17.17 9.10
N ALA A 174 4.65 16.88 8.75
CA ALA A 174 4.01 15.63 9.12
C ALA A 174 4.74 14.43 8.50
N ILE A 175 5.11 14.51 7.22
CA ILE A 175 5.88 13.46 6.53
C ILE A 175 7.23 13.23 7.22
N TYR A 176 7.96 14.30 7.53
CA TYR A 176 9.23 14.22 8.26
C TYR A 176 9.07 13.51 9.60
N LYS A 177 8.03 13.86 10.38
CA LYS A 177 7.75 13.23 11.66
C LYS A 177 7.47 11.73 11.51
N MET A 178 6.69 11.33 10.49
CA MET A 178 6.45 9.91 10.19
C MET A 178 7.74 9.18 9.83
N VAL A 179 8.61 9.80 9.04
CA VAL A 179 9.92 9.24 8.69
C VAL A 179 10.76 9.02 9.96
N CYS A 180 10.89 10.05 10.81
CA CYS A 180 11.66 9.95 12.05
C CYS A 180 11.07 8.98 13.09
N ALA A 181 9.77 8.66 13.01
CA ALA A 181 9.15 7.66 13.86
C ALA A 181 9.60 6.22 13.52
N THR A 182 10.19 5.99 12.34
CA THR A 182 10.68 4.67 11.95
C THR A 182 12.09 4.38 12.49
N PRO A 183 12.45 3.09 12.70
CA PRO A 183 13.81 2.72 13.09
C PRO A 183 14.83 3.27 12.09
N ASN A 184 15.84 3.99 12.58
CA ASN A 184 16.88 4.67 11.79
C ASN A 184 16.35 5.75 10.83
N GLY A 185 15.08 6.14 10.91
CA GLY A 185 14.48 7.12 10.00
C GLY A 185 15.15 8.50 10.06
N SER A 186 15.53 8.96 11.26
CA SER A 186 16.26 10.22 11.42
C SER A 186 17.65 10.20 10.80
N GLN A 187 18.35 9.05 10.83
CA GLN A 187 19.68 8.89 10.22
C GLN A 187 19.61 8.89 8.70
N ARG A 188 18.45 8.53 8.13
CA ARG A 188 18.21 8.61 6.69
C ARG A 188 18.01 10.05 6.21
N VAL A 189 17.80 11.04 7.08
CA VAL A 189 17.54 12.42 6.63
C VAL A 189 18.85 13.11 6.25
N LEU A 190 19.04 13.37 4.94
CA LEU A 190 20.22 14.06 4.42
C LEU A 190 20.08 15.58 4.53
N ARG A 191 18.91 16.10 4.16
CA ARG A 191 18.65 17.54 4.13
C ARG A 191 17.17 17.80 4.34
N ARG A 192 16.86 18.88 5.05
CA ARG A 192 15.51 19.34 5.27
C ARG A 192 15.43 20.86 5.25
N ASN A 193 14.41 21.40 4.60
CA ASN A 193 13.98 22.77 4.73
C ASN A 193 12.44 22.84 4.71
N GLN A 194 11.85 24.03 4.55
CA GLN A 194 10.39 24.22 4.56
C GLN A 194 9.67 23.65 3.33
N GLU A 195 10.38 23.35 2.26
CA GLU A 195 9.84 22.95 0.96
C GLU A 195 10.40 21.62 0.45
N GLN A 196 11.44 21.08 1.10
CA GLN A 196 12.21 19.95 0.59
C GLN A 196 12.65 19.05 1.75
N LEU A 197 12.55 17.74 1.52
CA LEU A 197 13.06 16.69 2.37
C LEU A 197 13.82 15.69 1.51
N TYR A 198 15.10 15.49 1.83
CA TYR A 198 15.98 14.55 1.17
C TYR A 198 16.30 13.41 2.12
N LEU A 199 16.14 12.18 1.63
CA LEU A 199 16.41 10.96 2.36
C LEU A 199 17.47 10.13 1.63
N ASN A 200 18.35 9.53 2.40
CA ASN A 200 19.25 8.48 1.96
C ASN A 200 18.46 7.17 1.88
N GLY A 201 18.57 6.50 0.75
CA GLY A 201 18.02 5.18 0.54
C GLY A 201 18.97 4.08 1.03
N ASP A 202 18.76 2.88 0.50
CA ASP A 202 19.51 1.70 0.94
C ASP A 202 20.78 1.46 0.09
N GLY A 203 20.86 2.10 -1.09
CA GLY A 203 22.03 2.06 -1.98
C GLY A 203 22.92 3.31 -1.86
N PRO A 204 24.18 3.25 -2.30
CA PRO A 204 25.13 4.37 -2.20
C PRO A 204 24.70 5.62 -2.97
N ASP A 205 23.97 5.46 -4.07
CA ASP A 205 23.46 6.54 -4.92
C ASP A 205 21.93 6.73 -4.80
N ASP A 206 21.25 5.98 -3.92
CA ASP A 206 19.78 6.03 -3.78
C ASP A 206 19.39 7.29 -3.01
N THR A 207 19.02 8.34 -3.73
CA THR A 207 18.55 9.60 -3.14
C THR A 207 17.07 9.78 -3.37
N ARG A 208 16.31 9.86 -2.26
CA ARG A 208 14.84 9.96 -2.29
C ARG A 208 14.41 11.35 -1.86
N ARG A 209 13.41 11.91 -2.55
CA ARG A 209 13.13 13.34 -2.47
C ARG A 209 11.64 13.61 -2.33
N VAL A 210 11.29 14.48 -1.38
CA VAL A 210 9.94 15.02 -1.23
C VAL A 210 10.03 16.54 -1.33
N TYR A 211 9.30 17.10 -2.29
CA TYR A 211 9.14 18.54 -2.45
C TYR A 211 7.72 18.93 -2.05
N SER A 212 7.56 20.12 -1.49
CA SER A 212 6.27 20.70 -1.17
C SER A 212 6.25 22.17 -1.57
N TYR A 213 5.38 22.50 -2.53
CA TYR A 213 5.29 23.81 -3.14
C TYR A 213 3.97 24.50 -2.76
N PRO A 214 4.00 25.78 -2.39
CA PRO A 214 2.80 26.61 -2.33
C PRO A 214 2.36 26.93 -3.76
N SER A 215 1.26 26.35 -4.25
CA SER A 215 0.73 26.77 -5.56
C SER A 215 -0.76 26.51 -5.71
N SER A 216 -1.39 27.32 -6.54
CA SER A 216 -2.61 26.96 -7.26
C SER A 216 -2.18 26.14 -8.48
N VAL A 217 -2.57 24.87 -8.53
CA VAL A 217 -2.21 23.98 -9.65
C VAL A 217 -2.91 24.46 -10.93
N GLN A 218 -2.19 25.16 -11.81
CA GLN A 218 -2.62 25.51 -13.16
C GLN A 218 -1.94 24.56 -14.16
N GLY A 219 -2.66 23.52 -14.59
CA GLY A 219 -2.19 22.55 -15.58
C GLY A 219 -1.15 21.55 -15.04
N VAL A 220 -1.26 20.28 -15.46
CA VAL A 220 -0.28 19.22 -15.13
C VAL A 220 0.06 18.48 -16.42
N PRO A 221 1.35 18.26 -16.75
CA PRO A 221 1.75 17.39 -17.85
C PRO A 221 1.27 15.94 -17.64
N PRO A 222 0.88 15.20 -18.70
CA PRO A 222 0.25 13.87 -18.60
C PRO A 222 1.14 12.76 -18.01
N THR A 223 2.44 13.01 -17.79
CA THR A 223 3.42 12.02 -17.30
C THR A 223 3.52 11.97 -15.77
N LEU A 224 2.75 12.78 -15.07
CA LEU A 224 2.87 13.01 -13.63
C LEU A 224 1.60 12.47 -12.93
N MET A 225 1.77 11.49 -12.03
CA MET A 225 0.66 10.97 -11.22
C MET A 225 0.00 12.10 -10.44
N ARG A 226 -1.33 12.08 -10.25
CA ARG A 226 -2.03 13.13 -9.50
C ARG A 226 -2.88 12.53 -8.38
N ILE A 227 -2.46 12.67 -7.12
CA ILE A 227 -3.36 12.47 -5.96
C ILE A 227 -3.93 13.82 -5.59
N THR A 228 -5.17 14.11 -6.00
CA THR A 228 -5.85 15.33 -5.59
C THR A 228 -6.72 15.06 -4.36
N THR A 229 -6.52 15.81 -3.29
CA THR A 229 -7.41 15.80 -2.13
C THR A 229 -8.10 17.14 -2.01
N SER A 230 -9.43 17.16 -1.95
CA SER A 230 -10.24 18.36 -1.72
C SER A 230 -11.01 18.24 -0.41
N ALA A 231 -11.13 19.35 0.32
CA ALA A 231 -12.08 19.49 1.41
C ALA A 231 -13.18 20.48 0.98
N TYR A 232 -14.44 20.08 1.10
CA TYR A 232 -15.55 21.01 0.95
C TYR A 232 -15.71 21.84 2.24
N THR A 233 -15.66 23.15 2.09
CA THR A 233 -16.18 24.14 3.05
C THR A 233 -17.05 25.13 2.28
N VAL A 234 -18.07 25.70 2.93
CA VAL A 234 -18.99 26.70 2.35
C VAL A 234 -18.24 27.91 1.76
N SER A 235 -17.00 28.15 2.19
CA SER A 235 -16.04 29.03 1.53
C SER A 235 -14.85 28.23 0.96
N ALA A 236 -14.73 28.18 -0.37
CA ALA A 236 -13.62 27.73 -1.22
C ALA A 236 -12.97 26.34 -0.97
N PRO A 237 -12.79 25.50 -2.01
CA PRO A 237 -12.13 24.20 -1.88
C PRO A 237 -10.61 24.34 -1.68
N ALA A 238 -10.09 23.79 -0.57
CA ALA A 238 -8.64 23.62 -0.39
C ALA A 238 -8.17 22.39 -1.18
N LEU A 239 -7.70 22.62 -2.41
CA LEU A 239 -7.13 21.58 -3.26
C LEU A 239 -5.67 21.31 -2.89
N ARG A 240 -5.33 20.03 -2.75
CA ARG A 240 -3.94 19.56 -2.67
C ARG A 240 -3.72 18.52 -3.75
N SER A 241 -2.59 18.56 -4.44
CA SER A 241 -2.23 17.64 -5.51
C SER A 241 -0.87 17.02 -5.22
N ILE A 242 -0.74 15.70 -5.26
CA ILE A 242 0.55 15.01 -5.12
C ILE A 242 0.94 14.47 -6.48
N VAL A 243 2.19 14.70 -6.83
CA VAL A 243 2.82 14.28 -8.04
C VAL A 243 3.99 13.37 -7.76
N CYS A 244 3.92 12.13 -8.24
CA CYS A 244 4.99 11.14 -8.05
C CYS A 244 5.72 10.90 -9.38
N ARG A 245 7.05 10.81 -9.31
CA ARG A 245 7.93 10.37 -10.41
C ARG A 245 9.06 9.53 -9.82
N ARG A 246 9.37 8.41 -10.47
CA ARG A 246 10.62 7.69 -10.22
C ARG A 246 11.60 8.04 -11.33
N LEU A 247 12.84 8.37 -10.99
CA LEU A 247 13.87 8.59 -12.00
C LEU A 247 14.24 7.21 -12.57
N SER A 248 14.08 7.04 -13.87
CA SER A 248 14.58 5.88 -14.59
C SER A 248 16.08 6.05 -14.76
N SER A 249 16.87 5.21 -14.09
CA SER A 249 18.25 4.90 -14.49
C SER A 249 18.24 4.07 -15.77
#